data_AF-A0A350ESD1-F1
#
_entry.id   AF-A0A350ESD1-F1
#
_cell.length_a   1.000
_cell.length_b   1.000
_cell.length_c   1.000
_cell.angle_alpha   90.00
_cell.angle_beta   90.00
_cell.angle_gamma   90.00
#
_symmetry.space_group_name_H-M   'P 1'
#
loop_
_entity.id
_entity.type
_entity.pdbx_description
1 polymer ?
#
loop_
_entity_poly.entity_id
_entity_poly.type
_entity_poly.pdbx_seq_one_letter_code
_entity_poly.pdbx_strand_id
1 'polypeptide(L)'
;MKRRSLNRVILLSVVTLGFYGLYWTPSMSAGVNHVIGRRQFSFWLILLVSLFTLGIGGSIFEVWYAYSIQSDPGYRVKPWANRNLGNLVLGLNAGAYLIAFATAGIGLVISIALGLWSSWMIQDVINRYLEPGGEPLDEKAAAPTEEAGQ
;
A
#
# COMPACT_ATOMS: atom_id res chain seq x y z
N MET A 1 6.58 13.39 8.41
CA MET A 1 5.99 12.98 7.11
C MET A 1 4.62 13.60 6.98
N LYS A 2 4.21 14.05 5.79
CA LYS A 2 2.89 14.69 5.58
C LYS A 2 1.86 13.61 5.21
N ARG A 3 0.69 13.63 5.85
CA ARG A 3 -0.45 12.73 5.57
C ARG A 3 -0.77 12.80 4.08
N ARG A 4 -0.62 11.70 3.34
CA ARG A 4 -0.85 11.70 1.89
C ARG A 4 -2.23 11.14 1.58
N SER A 5 -3.00 11.94 0.86
CA SER A 5 -4.37 11.62 0.46
C SER A 5 -4.38 10.42 -0.50
N LEU A 6 -4.98 9.35 -0.04
CA LEU A 6 -5.20 8.10 -0.75
C LEU A 6 -5.81 8.27 -2.16
N ASN A 7 -6.67 9.26 -2.29
CA ASN A 7 -7.38 9.56 -3.54
C ASN A 7 -6.43 9.96 -4.67
N ARG A 8 -5.29 10.59 -4.37
CA ARG A 8 -4.28 10.94 -5.39
C ARG A 8 -3.54 9.72 -5.93
N VAL A 9 -3.38 8.67 -5.13
CA VAL A 9 -2.65 7.46 -5.54
C VAL A 9 -3.45 6.67 -6.55
N ILE A 10 -4.70 6.42 -6.21
CA ILE A 10 -5.62 5.61 -7.01
C ILE A 10 -5.87 6.32 -8.35
N LEU A 11 -6.13 7.63 -8.33
CA LEU A 11 -6.36 8.41 -9.54
C LEU A 11 -5.14 8.41 -10.47
N LEU A 12 -3.94 8.69 -9.96
CA LEU A 12 -2.75 8.75 -10.82
C LEU A 12 -2.28 7.36 -11.28
N SER A 13 -2.46 6.31 -10.50
CA SER A 13 -2.11 4.94 -10.93
C SER A 13 -3.04 4.42 -12.03
N VAL A 14 -4.33 4.77 -12.00
CA VAL A 14 -5.25 4.44 -13.10
C VAL A 14 -4.90 5.23 -14.36
N VAL A 15 -4.61 6.54 -14.22
CA VAL A 15 -4.26 7.41 -15.37
C VAL A 15 -2.94 7.01 -16.02
N THR A 16 -1.99 6.50 -15.26
CA THR A 16 -0.65 6.13 -15.74
C THR A 16 -0.48 4.63 -15.98
N LEU A 17 -1.55 3.83 -15.95
CA LEU A 17 -1.48 2.36 -16.09
C LEU A 17 -0.43 1.73 -15.14
N GLY A 18 -0.33 2.23 -13.90
CA GLY A 18 0.57 1.72 -12.87
C GLY A 18 1.98 2.31 -12.85
N PHE A 19 2.39 3.08 -13.86
CA PHE A 19 3.73 3.72 -13.86
C PHE A 19 3.93 4.74 -12.73
N TYR A 20 2.86 5.38 -12.26
CA TYR A 20 2.91 6.25 -11.08
C TYR A 20 3.38 5.53 -9.82
N GLY A 21 3.20 4.19 -9.74
CA GLY A 21 3.73 3.36 -8.66
C GLY A 21 5.25 3.51 -8.47
N LEU A 22 6.00 3.79 -9.54
CA LEU A 22 7.46 4.03 -9.50
C LEU A 22 7.83 5.36 -8.83
N TYR A 23 7.01 6.40 -9.02
CA TYR A 23 7.18 7.67 -8.29
C TYR A 23 6.79 7.53 -6.81
N TRP A 24 5.86 6.62 -6.51
CA TRP A 24 5.34 6.42 -5.16
C TRP A 24 6.26 5.58 -4.26
N THR A 25 6.96 4.60 -4.85
CA THR A 25 7.82 3.63 -4.12
C THR A 25 8.79 4.28 -3.12
N PRO A 26 9.46 5.40 -3.44
CA PRO A 26 10.35 6.13 -2.53
C PRO A 26 9.68 6.63 -1.25
N SER A 27 8.44 7.09 -1.36
CA SER A 27 7.71 7.63 -0.21
C SER A 27 7.23 6.50 0.70
N MET A 28 6.85 5.38 0.11
CA MET A 28 6.43 4.19 0.85
C MET A 28 7.61 3.57 1.60
N SER A 29 8.76 3.38 0.95
CA SER A 29 9.94 2.80 1.60
C SER A 29 10.42 3.63 2.81
N ALA A 30 10.37 4.95 2.70
CA ALA A 30 10.66 5.83 3.83
C ALA A 30 9.64 5.65 4.98
N GLY A 31 8.35 5.47 4.66
CA GLY A 31 7.30 5.22 5.66
C GLY A 31 7.46 3.88 6.35
N VAL A 32 7.77 2.82 5.60
CA VAL A 32 8.07 1.50 6.15
C VAL A 32 9.31 1.59 7.04
N ASN A 33 10.41 2.21 6.59
CA ASN A 33 11.60 2.44 7.42
C ASN A 33 11.29 3.17 8.74
N HIS A 34 10.32 4.09 8.72
CA HIS A 34 9.85 4.78 9.93
C HIS A 34 9.08 3.83 10.87
N VAL A 35 8.21 2.98 10.32
CA VAL A 35 7.44 1.98 11.07
C VAL A 35 8.36 0.95 11.76
N ILE A 36 9.33 0.38 11.03
CA ILE A 36 10.26 -0.62 11.61
C ILE A 36 11.35 0.02 12.47
N GLY A 37 11.46 1.36 12.48
CA GLY A 37 12.51 2.09 13.20
C GLY A 37 13.94 1.83 12.68
N ARG A 38 14.11 1.30 11.47
CA ARG A 38 15.40 0.93 10.87
C ARG A 38 15.47 1.34 9.40
N ARG A 39 16.65 1.75 8.92
CA ARG A 39 16.90 2.02 7.50
C ARG A 39 17.23 0.74 6.73
N GLN A 40 16.25 -0.14 6.59
CA GLN A 40 16.41 -1.41 5.86
C GLN A 40 16.28 -1.22 4.34
N PHE A 41 15.45 -0.25 3.91
CA PHE A 41 15.08 -0.08 2.51
C PHE A 41 15.75 1.15 1.90
N SER A 42 16.60 0.94 0.89
CA SER A 42 17.30 2.01 0.17
C SER A 42 16.48 2.51 -1.03
N PHE A 43 16.19 3.81 -1.04
CA PHE A 43 15.45 4.50 -2.10
C PHE A 43 15.95 4.15 -3.51
N TRP A 44 17.26 4.33 -3.75
CA TRP A 44 17.85 4.17 -5.08
C TRP A 44 17.78 2.73 -5.58
N LEU A 45 18.01 1.77 -4.69
CA LEU A 45 17.97 0.35 -5.04
C LEU A 45 16.57 -0.05 -5.49
N ILE A 46 15.54 0.36 -4.73
CA ILE A 46 14.16 0.03 -5.02
C ILE A 46 13.69 0.65 -6.33
N LEU A 47 14.03 1.93 -6.57
CA LEU A 47 13.66 2.61 -7.80
C LEU A 47 14.32 1.95 -9.02
N LEU A 48 15.62 1.67 -8.95
CA LEU A 48 16.34 1.03 -10.05
C LEU A 48 15.80 -0.37 -10.32
N VAL A 49 15.63 -1.20 -9.29
CA VAL A 49 15.08 -2.55 -9.46
C VAL A 49 13.68 -2.49 -10.06
N SER A 50 12.81 -1.61 -9.55
CA SER A 50 11.44 -1.47 -10.08
C SER A 50 11.43 -0.98 -11.53
N LEU A 51 12.35 -0.09 -11.90
CA LEU A 51 12.47 0.39 -13.28
C LEU A 51 12.96 -0.71 -14.23
N PHE A 52 14.05 -1.41 -13.87
CA PHE A 52 14.64 -2.47 -14.69
C PHE A 52 13.75 -3.72 -14.83
N THR A 53 12.87 -3.97 -13.85
CA THR A 53 11.95 -5.11 -13.84
C THR A 53 10.53 -4.73 -14.29
N LEU A 54 10.34 -3.53 -14.86
CA LEU A 54 9.04 -3.02 -15.31
C LEU A 54 7.94 -3.15 -14.25
N GLY A 55 8.27 -2.81 -13.00
CA GLY A 55 7.35 -2.82 -11.86
C GLY A 55 7.28 -4.13 -11.08
N ILE A 56 7.69 -5.27 -11.66
CA ILE A 56 7.63 -6.58 -10.98
C ILE A 56 8.44 -6.59 -9.68
N GLY A 57 9.67 -6.05 -9.73
CA GLY A 57 10.52 -5.91 -8.56
C GLY A 57 9.92 -4.99 -7.51
N GLY A 58 9.16 -3.96 -7.92
CA GLY A 58 8.42 -3.08 -7.02
C GLY A 58 7.36 -3.83 -6.21
N SER A 59 6.60 -4.72 -6.86
CA SER A 59 5.64 -5.59 -6.19
C SER A 59 6.28 -6.58 -5.22
N ILE A 60 7.47 -7.10 -5.54
CA ILE A 60 8.23 -7.95 -4.60
C ILE A 60 8.65 -7.14 -3.36
N PHE A 61 9.12 -5.91 -3.55
CA PHE A 61 9.43 -5.02 -2.42
C PHE A 61 8.20 -4.72 -1.57
N GLU A 62 7.04 -4.57 -2.19
CA GLU A 62 5.79 -4.35 -1.48
C GLU A 62 5.44 -5.51 -0.54
N VAL A 63 5.56 -6.74 -1.03
CA VAL A 63 5.42 -7.95 -0.20
C VAL A 63 6.45 -7.94 0.93
N TRP A 64 7.70 -7.58 0.62
CA TRP A 64 8.76 -7.55 1.62
C TRP A 64 8.53 -6.49 2.70
N TYR A 65 7.97 -5.32 2.35
CA TYR A 65 7.56 -4.30 3.31
C TYR A 65 6.50 -4.83 4.27
N ALA A 66 5.48 -5.51 3.75
CA ALA A 66 4.39 -6.06 4.54
C ALA A 66 4.88 -7.10 5.56
N TYR A 67 5.77 -8.02 5.14
CA TYR A 67 6.39 -8.98 6.06
C TYR A 67 7.32 -8.30 7.07
N SER A 68 8.07 -7.27 6.65
CA SER A 68 8.97 -6.53 7.55
C SER A 68 8.19 -5.79 8.63
N ILE A 69 7.05 -5.17 8.28
CA ILE A 69 6.12 -4.58 9.25
C ILE A 69 5.52 -5.66 10.16
N GLN A 70 5.05 -6.77 9.59
CA GLN A 70 4.41 -7.85 10.34
C GLN A 70 5.35 -8.50 11.39
N SER A 71 6.63 -8.62 11.05
CA SER A 71 7.66 -9.19 11.93
C SER A 71 8.15 -8.21 13.01
N ASP A 72 7.86 -6.93 12.88
CA ASP A 72 8.26 -5.92 13.86
C ASP A 72 7.53 -6.10 15.20
N PRO A 73 8.25 -6.20 16.34
CA PRO A 73 7.62 -6.31 17.65
C PRO A 73 6.72 -5.12 18.00
N GLY A 74 7.11 -3.90 17.58
CA GLY A 74 6.36 -2.66 17.84
C GLY A 74 5.04 -2.59 17.07
N TYR A 75 4.95 -3.25 15.91
CA TYR A 75 3.70 -3.46 15.19
C TYR A 75 2.81 -4.48 15.88
N ARG A 76 3.35 -5.63 16.29
CA ARG A 76 2.57 -6.74 16.84
C ARG A 76 1.83 -6.43 18.15
N VAL A 77 2.27 -5.40 18.88
CA VAL A 77 1.61 -4.95 20.12
C VAL A 77 0.44 -4.00 19.89
N LYS A 78 0.24 -3.49 18.67
CA LYS A 78 -0.86 -2.57 18.37
C LYS A 78 -2.18 -3.35 18.22
N PRO A 79 -3.31 -2.83 18.74
CA PRO A 79 -4.60 -3.54 18.70
C PRO A 79 -5.14 -3.74 17.28
N TRP A 80 -4.79 -2.85 16.35
CA TRP A 80 -5.18 -2.92 14.94
C TRP A 80 -4.17 -3.69 14.07
N ALA A 81 -3.14 -4.31 14.65
CA ALA A 81 -2.13 -5.03 13.91
C ALA A 81 -2.70 -6.30 13.27
N ASN A 82 -2.67 -6.36 11.94
CA ASN A 82 -3.03 -7.56 11.20
C ASN A 82 -1.83 -8.51 11.12
N ARG A 83 -1.96 -9.69 11.74
CA ARG A 83 -0.93 -10.75 11.76
C ARG A 83 -0.74 -11.45 10.43
N ASN A 84 -1.66 -11.27 9.47
CA ASN A 84 -1.60 -11.86 8.14
C ASN A 84 -1.28 -10.82 7.04
N LEU A 85 -0.83 -9.61 7.42
CA LEU A 85 -0.58 -8.51 6.47
C LEU A 85 0.31 -8.93 5.30
N GLY A 86 1.44 -9.60 5.56
CA GLY A 86 2.36 -10.09 4.53
C GLY A 86 1.72 -11.11 3.60
N ASN A 87 0.97 -12.06 4.15
CA ASN A 87 0.27 -13.09 3.37
C ASN A 87 -0.83 -12.49 2.46
N LEU A 88 -1.54 -11.48 2.95
CA LEU A 88 -2.59 -10.79 2.19
C LEU A 88 -2.00 -9.98 1.03
N VAL A 89 -0.95 -9.21 1.30
CA VAL A 89 -0.22 -8.43 0.28
C VAL A 89 0.40 -9.35 -0.78
N LEU A 90 0.96 -10.49 -0.36
CA LEU A 90 1.45 -11.53 -1.28
C LEU A 90 0.34 -12.09 -2.15
N GLY A 91 -0.79 -12.50 -1.54
CA GLY A 91 -1.92 -13.06 -2.26
C GLY A 91 -2.53 -12.09 -3.27
N LEU A 92 -2.67 -10.81 -2.90
CA LEU A 92 -3.16 -9.76 -3.80
C LEU A 92 -2.24 -9.52 -4.99
N ASN A 93 -0.92 -9.38 -4.75
CA ASN A 93 0.05 -9.21 -5.84
C ASN A 93 0.13 -10.44 -6.75
N ALA A 94 0.20 -11.64 -6.17
CA ALA A 94 0.24 -12.89 -6.94
C ALA A 94 -1.04 -13.07 -7.77
N GLY A 95 -2.21 -12.83 -7.17
CA GLY A 95 -3.50 -12.86 -7.86
C GLY A 95 -3.58 -11.83 -8.99
N ALA A 96 -3.08 -10.61 -8.76
CA ALA A 96 -3.01 -9.58 -9.79
C ALA A 96 -2.20 -10.04 -11.02
N TYR A 97 -1.01 -10.62 -10.80
CA TYR A 97 -0.19 -11.13 -11.89
C TYR A 97 -0.83 -12.34 -12.58
N LEU A 98 -1.38 -13.29 -11.82
CA LEU A 98 -2.06 -14.46 -12.38
C LEU A 98 -3.22 -14.05 -13.30
N ILE A 99 -4.05 -13.09 -12.88
CA ILE A 99 -5.15 -12.57 -13.70
C ILE A 99 -4.61 -11.86 -14.94
N ALA A 100 -3.57 -11.04 -14.80
CA ALA A 100 -2.98 -10.30 -15.92
C ALA A 100 -2.45 -11.25 -17.00
N PHE A 101 -1.73 -12.30 -16.60
CA PHE A 101 -1.18 -13.29 -17.53
C PHE A 101 -2.26 -14.22 -18.10
N ALA A 102 -3.18 -14.74 -17.27
CA ALA A 102 -4.22 -15.67 -17.72
C ALA A 102 -5.21 -15.06 -18.71
N THR A 103 -5.40 -13.74 -18.66
CA THR A 103 -6.33 -13.01 -19.53
C THR A 103 -5.65 -12.29 -20.69
N ALA A 104 -4.35 -12.52 -20.91
CA ALA A 104 -3.54 -11.78 -21.89
C ALA A 104 -3.69 -10.25 -21.75
N GLY A 105 -3.83 -9.76 -20.51
CA GLY A 105 -4.00 -8.33 -20.21
C GLY A 105 -5.43 -7.79 -20.32
N ILE A 106 -6.43 -8.58 -20.69
CA ILE A 106 -7.84 -8.11 -20.69
C ILE A 106 -8.33 -7.85 -19.26
N GLY A 107 -7.88 -8.67 -18.31
CA GLY A 107 -8.13 -8.53 -16.87
C GLY A 107 -7.26 -7.46 -16.19
N LEU A 108 -6.53 -6.64 -16.95
CA LEU A 108 -5.58 -5.66 -16.41
C LEU A 108 -6.22 -4.67 -15.45
N VAL A 109 -7.49 -4.29 -15.64
CA VAL A 109 -8.21 -3.42 -14.69
C VAL A 109 -8.36 -4.08 -13.32
N ILE A 110 -8.71 -5.38 -13.30
CA ILE A 110 -8.85 -6.16 -12.06
C ILE A 110 -7.47 -6.33 -11.42
N SER A 111 -6.45 -6.63 -12.20
CA SER A 111 -5.06 -6.72 -11.73
C SER A 111 -4.56 -5.41 -11.11
N ILE A 112 -4.85 -4.26 -11.74
CA ILE A 112 -4.52 -2.94 -11.19
C ILE A 112 -5.27 -2.71 -9.87
N ALA A 113 -6.57 -3.04 -9.80
CA ALA A 113 -7.35 -2.88 -8.58
C ALA A 113 -6.78 -3.69 -7.41
N LEU A 114 -6.38 -4.95 -7.66
CA LEU A 114 -5.74 -5.79 -6.65
C LEU A 114 -4.37 -5.26 -6.20
N GLY A 115 -3.55 -4.77 -7.14
CA GLY A 115 -2.28 -4.12 -6.81
C GLY A 115 -2.46 -2.85 -5.98
N LEU A 116 -3.46 -2.03 -6.31
CA LEU A 116 -3.79 -0.83 -5.53
C LEU A 116 -4.30 -1.16 -4.13
N TRP A 117 -5.08 -2.23 -3.98
CA TRP A 117 -5.50 -2.71 -2.66
C TRP A 117 -4.30 -3.15 -1.83
N SER A 118 -3.37 -3.89 -2.43
CA SER A 118 -2.11 -4.26 -1.77
C SER A 118 -1.35 -3.03 -1.24
N SER A 119 -1.14 -2.02 -2.08
CA SER A 119 -0.48 -0.77 -1.67
C SER A 119 -1.25 -0.01 -0.59
N TRP A 120 -2.58 -0.02 -0.67
CA TRP A 120 -3.44 0.61 0.33
C TRP A 120 -3.22 0.03 1.73
N MET A 121 -3.14 -1.30 1.85
CA MET A 121 -2.98 -1.95 3.15
C MET A 121 -1.70 -1.51 3.87
N ILE A 122 -0.59 -1.39 3.15
CA ILE A 122 0.68 -0.93 3.71
C ILE A 122 0.60 0.56 4.05
N GLN A 123 -0.02 1.36 3.19
CA GLN A 123 -0.17 2.80 3.42
C GLN A 123 -1.09 3.11 4.61
N ASP A 124 -2.15 2.33 4.83
CA ASP A 124 -3.04 2.45 5.98
C ASP A 124 -2.26 2.22 7.28
N VAL A 125 -1.45 1.16 7.33
CA VAL A 125 -0.56 0.89 8.48
C VAL A 125 0.38 2.08 8.71
N ILE A 126 1.09 2.54 7.69
CA ILE A 126 1.99 3.70 7.80
C ILE A 126 1.25 4.93 8.32
N ASN A 127 0.04 5.19 7.82
CA ASN A 127 -0.76 6.35 8.24
C ASN A 127 -1.17 6.25 9.72
N ARG A 128 -1.57 5.07 10.20
CA ARG A 128 -1.89 4.85 11.62
C ARG A 128 -0.67 5.04 12.54
N TYR A 129 0.54 4.81 12.04
CA TYR A 129 1.78 5.13 12.77
C TYR A 129 2.08 6.63 12.84
N LEU A 130 1.58 7.41 11.87
CA LEU A 130 1.79 8.85 11.79
C LEU A 130 0.73 9.65 12.54
N GLU A 131 -0.34 9.02 13.04
CA GLU A 131 -1.36 9.66 13.86
C GLU A 131 -0.90 9.78 15.32
N PRO A 132 -0.77 11.02 15.85
CA PRO A 132 -0.65 11.21 17.28
C PRO A 132 -2.05 11.10 17.91
N GLY A 133 -2.36 9.93 18.45
CA GLY A 133 -3.66 9.62 19.06
C GLY A 133 -4.58 8.94 18.07
N GLY A 134 -4.61 7.60 18.10
CA GLY A 134 -5.34 6.81 17.13
C GLY A 134 -6.84 6.94 17.28
N GLU A 135 -7.51 7.25 16.17
CA GLU A 135 -8.83 6.71 15.84
C GLU A 135 -8.90 6.48 14.33
N PRO A 136 -9.33 5.29 13.89
CA PRO A 136 -9.44 4.96 12.47
C PRO A 136 -10.52 5.81 11.77
N LEU A 137 -10.26 6.13 10.50
CA LEU A 137 -11.10 7.01 9.67
C LEU A 137 -12.40 6.35 9.16
N ASP A 138 -12.79 5.22 9.69
CA ASP A 138 -14.04 4.54 9.36
C ASP A 138 -15.27 5.15 10.06
N GLU A 139 -15.10 5.91 11.15
CA GLU A 139 -16.25 6.49 11.87
C GLU A 139 -16.74 7.85 11.30
N LYS A 140 -15.88 8.62 10.60
CA LYS A 140 -16.32 9.91 10.02
C LYS A 140 -16.98 9.83 8.65
N ALA A 141 -16.97 8.65 8.01
CA ALA A 141 -17.64 8.44 6.72
C ALA A 141 -19.03 7.79 6.84
N ALA A 142 -19.48 7.44 8.05
CA ALA A 142 -20.71 6.71 8.30
C ALA A 142 -21.74 7.47 9.16
N ALA A 143 -21.72 8.80 9.17
CA ALA A 143 -22.84 9.57 9.71
C ALA A 143 -23.87 9.85 8.60
N PRO A 144 -25.11 9.33 8.68
CA PRO A 144 -26.18 9.78 7.81
C PRO A 144 -26.62 11.16 8.31
N THR A 145 -26.49 12.18 7.47
CA THR A 145 -27.18 13.47 7.69
C THR A 145 -28.39 13.50 6.77
N GLU A 146 -29.40 12.71 7.13
CA GLU A 146 -30.78 13.17 6.99
C GLU A 146 -31.00 14.30 8.02
N GLU A 147 -31.98 15.16 7.72
CA GLU A 147 -32.41 16.35 8.45
C GLU A 147 -31.75 17.68 8.04
N ALA A 148 -32.24 18.22 6.92
CA ALA A 148 -32.47 19.65 6.79
C ALA A 148 -33.95 19.87 6.43
N GLY A 149 -34.81 19.72 7.44
CA GLY A 149 -36.09 20.41 7.50
C GLY A 149 -35.95 21.59 8.45
N GLN A 150 -35.78 22.78 7.88
CA GLN A 150 -36.14 24.10 8.42
C GLN A 150 -35.98 25.15 7.34
#